data_AF-A0A534K5F8-F1
#
_entry.id   AF-A0A534K5F8-F1
#
_cell.length_a   1.000
_cell.length_b   1.000
_cell.length_c   1.000
_cell.angle_alpha   90.00
_cell.angle_beta   90.00
_cell.angle_gamma   90.00
#
_symmetry.space_group_name_H-M   'P 1'
#
loop_
_entity.id
_entity.type
_entity.pdbx_description
1 polymer ?
#
loop_
_entity_poly.entity_id
_entity_poly.type
_entity_poly.pdbx_seq_one_letter_code
_entity_poly.pdbx_strand_id
1 'polypeptide(L)'
;MSEKRLLAFLAAILGLVAGVLILAAAAGQGALNVIGIVLGFGILYGSYLIYRGRASWFSWGRTRTGALINLVLGLVTLFVPGGVGGILSVLAIVSGFLGLLAA
;
A
#
# COMPACT_ATOMS: atom_id res chain seq x y z
N MET A 1 -15.55 -17.88 -3.80
CA MET A 1 -14.40 -17.35 -3.03
C MET A 1 -14.84 -17.09 -1.61
N SER A 2 -14.03 -17.37 -0.59
CA SER A 2 -14.34 -16.92 0.78
C SER A 2 -14.24 -15.39 0.86
N GLU A 3 -15.14 -14.74 1.60
CA GLU A 3 -15.19 -13.29 1.79
C GLU A 3 -13.81 -12.67 2.10
N LYS A 4 -13.04 -13.28 3.01
CA LYS A 4 -11.67 -12.86 3.34
C LYS A 4 -10.73 -12.79 2.14
N ARG A 5 -10.90 -13.69 1.17
CA ARG A 5 -10.05 -13.77 -0.03
C ARG A 5 -10.43 -12.68 -1.04
N LEU A 6 -11.72 -12.31 -1.11
CA LEU A 6 -12.18 -11.16 -1.88
C LEU A 6 -11.65 -9.84 -1.27
N LEU A 7 -11.73 -9.70 0.06
CA LEU A 7 -11.20 -8.52 0.77
C LEU A 7 -9.68 -8.38 0.57
N ALA A 8 -8.91 -9.46 0.69
CA ALA A 8 -7.47 -9.44 0.43
C ALA A 8 -7.16 -9.04 -1.02
N PHE A 9 -7.95 -9.53 -1.99
CA PHE A 9 -7.77 -9.19 -3.39
C PHE A 9 -8.05 -7.71 -3.67
N LEU A 10 -9.17 -7.18 -3.14
CA LEU A 10 -9.50 -5.75 -3.24
C LEU A 10 -8.45 -4.89 -2.56
N ALA A 11 -8.01 -5.27 -1.36
CA ALA A 11 -6.94 -4.62 -0.64
C ALA A 11 -5.65 -4.55 -1.48
N ALA A 12 -5.24 -5.67 -2.07
CA ALA A 12 -4.05 -5.73 -2.92
C ALA A 12 -4.17 -4.85 -4.16
N ILE A 13 -5.32 -4.84 -4.84
CA ILE A 13 -5.55 -4.00 -6.03
C ILE A 13 -5.50 -2.52 -5.68
N LEU A 14 -6.20 -2.10 -4.62
CA LEU A 14 -6.22 -0.69 -4.22
C LEU A 14 -4.82 -0.19 -3.85
N GLY A 15 -4.06 -1.02 -3.14
CA GLY A 15 -2.67 -0.70 -2.80
C GLY A 15 -1.77 -0.67 -4.04
N LEU A 16 -1.97 -1.58 -5.00
CA LEU A 16 -1.23 -1.57 -6.26
C LEU A 16 -1.50 -0.28 -7.04
N VAL A 17 -2.77 0.11 -7.19
CA VAL A 17 -3.15 1.35 -7.86
C VAL A 17 -2.54 2.55 -7.14
N ALA A 18 -2.64 2.60 -5.81
CA ALA A 18 -2.03 3.67 -5.02
C ALA A 18 -0.51 3.76 -5.26
N GLY A 19 0.21 2.64 -5.12
CA GLY A 19 1.67 2.59 -5.29
C GLY A 19 2.11 3.02 -6.69
N VAL A 20 1.45 2.54 -7.74
CA VAL A 20 1.76 2.94 -9.13
C VAL A 20 1.53 4.43 -9.35
N LEU A 21 0.40 4.97 -8.88
CA LEU A 21 0.08 6.39 -9.05
C LEU A 21 1.04 7.29 -8.26
N ILE A 22 1.47 6.86 -7.07
CA ILE A 22 2.49 7.57 -6.29
C ILE A 22 3.83 7.59 -7.03
N LEU A 23 4.25 6.47 -7.63
CA LEU A 23 5.45 6.42 -8.45
C LEU A 23 5.33 7.30 -9.70
N ALA A 24 4.18 7.30 -10.36
CA ALA A 24 3.92 8.16 -11.52
C ALA A 24 3.99 9.65 -11.13
N ALA A 25 3.41 10.02 -9.99
CA ALA A 25 3.49 11.38 -9.46
C ALA A 25 4.94 11.77 -9.12
N ALA A 26 5.71 10.85 -8.52
CA ALA A 26 7.12 11.08 -8.19
C ALA A 26 7.98 11.28 -9.46
N ALA A 27 7.69 10.53 -10.54
CA ALA A 27 8.38 10.68 -11.82
C ALA A 27 8.01 11.98 -12.57
N GLY A 28 6.80 12.50 -12.35
CA GLY A 28 6.31 13.70 -13.03
C GLY A 28 6.89 15.04 -12.54
N GLN A 29 7.66 15.05 -11.44
CA GLN A 29 8.13 16.29 -10.79
C GLN A 29 9.39 16.90 -11.42
N GLY A 30 9.98 16.30 -12.45
CA GLY A 30 11.16 16.82 -13.16
C GLY A 30 12.48 16.77 -12.37
N ALA A 31 12.42 16.67 -11.04
CA ALA A 31 13.52 16.36 -10.15
C ALA A 31 13.33 14.99 -9.49
N LEU A 32 14.43 14.35 -9.07
CA LEU A 32 14.40 13.02 -8.45
C LEU A 32 13.75 13.06 -7.07
N ASN A 33 12.46 12.70 -6.99
CA ASN A 33 11.72 12.63 -5.74
C ASN A 33 11.92 11.26 -5.04
N VAL A 34 13.03 11.14 -4.29
CA VAL A 34 13.39 9.92 -3.55
C VAL A 34 12.28 9.49 -2.59
N ILE A 35 11.66 10.45 -1.89
CA ILE A 35 10.63 10.17 -0.88
C ILE A 35 9.43 9.51 -1.55
N GLY A 36 8.92 10.09 -2.64
CA GLY A 36 7.81 9.53 -3.41
C GLY A 36 8.12 8.14 -3.97
N ILE A 37 9.36 7.92 -4.45
CA ILE A 37 9.81 6.62 -4.95
C ILE A 37 9.80 5.56 -3.84
N VAL A 38 10.37 5.87 -2.68
CA VAL A 38 10.42 4.94 -1.53
C VAL A 38 9.02 4.61 -1.03
N LEU A 39 8.14 5.61 -0.91
CA LEU A 39 6.75 5.41 -0.48
C LEU A 39 5.96 4.56 -1.48
N GLY A 40 6.11 4.84 -2.79
CA GLY A 40 5.46 4.08 -3.85
C GLY A 40 5.88 2.62 -3.84
N PHE A 41 7.18 2.33 -3.81
CA PHE A 41 7.68 0.96 -3.73
C PHE A 41 7.30 0.26 -2.43
N GLY A 42 7.29 0.98 -1.30
CA GLY A 42 6.84 0.44 -0.02
C GLY A 42 5.36 -0.02 -0.08
N ILE A 43 4.48 0.79 -0.67
CA ILE A 43 3.07 0.45 -0.86
C ILE A 43 2.89 -0.70 -1.86
N LEU A 44 3.68 -0.76 -2.93
CA LEU A 44 3.67 -1.91 -3.85
C LEU A 44 4.10 -3.19 -3.15
N TYR A 45 5.13 -3.12 -2.30
CA TYR A 45 5.59 -4.26 -1.51
C TYR A 45 4.52 -4.72 -0.51
N GLY A 46 3.87 -3.79 0.20
CA GLY A 46 2.77 -4.14 1.10
C GLY A 46 1.61 -4.81 0.36
N SER A 47 1.26 -4.30 -0.83
CA SER A 47 0.23 -4.88 -1.70
C SER A 47 0.60 -6.29 -2.19
N TYR A 48 1.88 -6.50 -2.56
CA TYR A 48 2.40 -7.82 -2.91
C TYR A 48 2.28 -8.81 -1.76
N LEU A 49 2.58 -8.39 -0.52
CA LEU A 49 2.45 -9.22 0.67
C LEU A 49 0.99 -9.57 0.97
N ILE A 50 0.05 -8.63 0.79
CA ILE A 50 -1.40 -8.88 0.90
C ILE A 50 -1.83 -9.97 -0.09
N TYR A 51 -1.41 -9.84 -1.36
CA TYR A 51 -1.73 -10.82 -2.40
C TYR A 51 -1.13 -12.21 -2.16
N ARG A 52 0.14 -12.27 -1.73
CA ARG A 52 0.87 -13.53 -1.50
C ARG A 52 0.27 -14.40 -0.39
N GLY A 53 -0.48 -13.82 0.55
CA GLY A 53 -1.09 -14.59 1.64
C GLY A 53 -0.07 -15.33 2.51
N ARG A 54 -0.43 -16.51 3.04
CA ARG A 54 0.34 -17.18 4.10
C ARG A 54 1.69 -17.77 3.61
N ALA A 55 2.77 -17.17 4.10
CA ALA A 55 3.80 -17.84 4.92
C ALA A 55 4.51 -16.77 5.78
N SER A 56 4.80 -17.05 7.04
CA SER A 56 5.42 -16.08 7.96
C SER A 56 6.90 -16.35 8.16
N TRP A 57 7.73 -15.31 8.18
CA TRP A 57 9.07 -15.36 8.79
C TRP A 57 9.04 -14.97 10.28
N PHE A 58 7.92 -14.43 10.79
CA PHE A 58 7.90 -13.82 12.13
C PHE A 58 6.49 -13.81 12.76
N SER A 59 5.84 -14.96 12.97
CA SER A 59 4.53 -15.11 13.67
C SER A 59 3.30 -14.36 13.07
N TRP A 60 3.50 -13.30 12.29
CA TRP A 60 2.49 -12.53 11.60
C TRP A 60 2.34 -13.01 10.15
N GLY A 61 1.10 -13.16 9.70
CA GLY A 61 0.79 -13.50 8.31
C GLY A 61 1.13 -12.34 7.38
N ARG A 62 1.66 -12.63 6.18
CA ARG A 62 2.05 -11.59 5.19
C ARG A 62 0.92 -10.61 4.88
N THR A 63 -0.33 -11.09 4.88
CA THR A 63 -1.50 -10.22 4.68
C THR A 63 -1.60 -9.13 5.75
N ARG A 64 -1.43 -9.48 7.03
CA ARG A 64 -1.39 -8.49 8.12
C ARG A 64 -0.20 -7.55 8.00
N THR A 65 0.99 -8.08 7.68
CA THR A 65 2.19 -7.25 7.50
C THR A 65 2.05 -6.26 6.35
N GLY A 66 1.59 -6.72 5.19
CA GLY A 66 1.36 -5.87 4.03
C GLY A 66 0.28 -4.82 4.26
N ALA A 67 -0.78 -5.21 4.98
CA ALA A 67 -1.84 -4.30 5.37
C ALA A 67 -1.34 -3.17 6.29
N LEU A 68 -0.48 -3.49 7.26
CA LEU A 68 0.13 -2.48 8.13
C LEU A 68 1.11 -1.58 7.38
N ILE A 69 1.89 -2.13 6.44
CA ILE A 69 2.77 -1.33 5.58
C ILE A 69 1.93 -0.31 4.80
N ASN A 70 0.88 -0.76 4.11
CA ASN A 70 0.04 0.15 3.31
C ASN A 70 -0.67 1.20 4.19
N LEU A 71 -1.15 0.80 5.37
CA LEU A 71 -1.78 1.71 6.32
C LEU A 71 -0.80 2.79 6.82
N VAL A 72 0.37 2.37 7.32
CA VAL A 72 1.38 3.29 7.87
C VAL A 72 1.92 4.20 6.79
N LEU A 73 2.30 3.65 5.63
CA LEU A 73 2.83 4.47 4.53
C LEU A 73 1.77 5.40 3.96
N GLY A 74 0.51 4.97 3.87
CA GLY A 74 -0.61 5.82 3.47
C GLY A 74 -0.89 6.97 4.44
N LEU A 75 -0.63 6.78 5.74
CA LEU A 75 -0.65 7.89 6.71
C LEU A 75 0.55 8.81 6.54
N VAL A 76 1.76 8.25 6.31
CA VAL A 76 2.98 9.04 6.08
C VAL A 76 2.83 9.93 4.84
N THR A 77 2.22 9.44 3.76
CA THR A 77 2.02 10.21 2.52
C THR A 77 1.16 11.46 2.72
N LEU A 78 0.29 11.51 3.74
CA LEU A 78 -0.49 12.71 4.08
C LEU A 78 0.38 13.88 4.55
N PHE A 79 1.57 13.59 5.08
CA PHE A 79 2.49 14.59 5.63
C PHE A 79 3.63 14.93 4.66
N VAL A 80 3.66 14.35 3.46
CA VAL A 80 4.71 14.62 2.47
C VAL A 80 4.38 15.89 1.69
N PRO A 81 5.20 16.96 1.81
CA PRO A 81 5.04 18.16 1.02
C PRO A 81 5.27 17.85 -0.46
N GLY A 82 4.45 18.41 -1.36
CA GLY A 82 4.67 18.28 -2.81
C GLY A 82 3.96 17.12 -3.51
N GLY A 83 2.80 16.65 -3.02
CA GLY A 83 1.77 16.09 -3.93
C GLY A 83 1.51 14.58 -3.90
N VAL A 84 2.00 13.85 -2.89
CA VAL A 84 1.62 12.43 -2.69
C VAL A 84 0.37 12.29 -1.79
N GLY A 85 -0.02 13.38 -1.14
CA GLY A 85 -1.22 13.49 -0.30
C GLY A 85 -2.56 13.36 -1.05
N GLY A 86 -3.65 13.31 -0.31
CA GLY A 86 -5.01 13.28 -0.87
C GLY A 86 -5.46 11.87 -1.27
N ILE A 87 -6.03 11.72 -2.47
CA ILE A 87 -6.72 10.47 -2.86
C ILE A 87 -5.79 9.25 -2.90
N LEU A 88 -4.51 9.44 -3.26
CA LEU A 88 -3.53 8.36 -3.30
C LEU A 88 -3.24 7.80 -1.90
N SER A 89 -3.16 8.70 -0.90
CA SER A 89 -3.03 8.35 0.51
C SER A 89 -4.26 7.58 1.00
N VAL A 90 -5.46 8.04 0.62
CA VAL A 90 -6.73 7.35 0.96
C VAL A 90 -6.75 5.93 0.39
N LEU A 91 -6.34 5.73 -0.86
CA LEU A 91 -6.29 4.39 -1.46
C LEU A 91 -5.34 3.45 -0.73
N ALA A 92 -4.16 3.95 -0.32
CA ALA A 92 -3.20 3.17 0.47
C ALA A 92 -3.74 2.83 1.88
N ILE A 93 -4.40 3.78 2.54
CA ILE A 93 -5.04 3.58 3.85
C ILE A 93 -6.17 2.55 3.76
N VAL A 94 -7.06 2.68 2.78
CA VAL A 94 -8.18 1.75 2.56
C VAL A 94 -7.66 0.36 2.20
N SER A 95 -6.62 0.27 1.36
CA SER A 95 -5.92 -0.99 1.10
C SER A 95 -5.43 -1.65 2.39
N GLY A 96 -4.77 -0.88 3.27
CA GLY A 96 -4.33 -1.36 4.57
C GLY A 96 -5.48 -1.82 5.45
N PHE A 97 -6.56 -1.05 5.54
CA PHE A 97 -7.72 -1.41 6.36
C PHE A 97 -8.41 -2.69 5.89
N LEU A 98 -8.67 -2.82 4.58
CA LEU A 98 -9.26 -4.04 4.01
C LEU A 98 -8.33 -5.25 4.16
N GLY A 99 -7.01 -5.04 4.04
CA GLY A 99 -6.02 -6.09 4.26
C GLY A 99 -6.01 -6.61 5.69
N LEU A 100 -6.25 -5.73 6.69
CA LEU A 100 -6.39 -6.14 8.09
C LEU A 100 -7.67 -6.94 8.34
N LEU A 101 -8.80 -6.53 7.73
CA LEU A 101 -10.07 -7.28 7.83
C LEU A 101 -9.98 -8.66 7.17
N ALA A 102 -9.14 -8.79 6.14
CA ALA A 102 -8.94 -10.04 5.41
C ALA A 102 -8.00 -11.04 6.12
N ALA A 103 -7.20 -10.59 7.09
CA ALA A 103 -6.12 -11.35 7.72
C ALA A 103 -6.60 -12.45 8.70
#